data_AF-A0A2G8LAW4-F1
#
_entry.id   AF-A0A2G8LAW4-F1
#
_cell.length_a   1.000
_cell.length_b   1.000
_cell.length_c   1.000
_cell.angle_alpha   90.00
_cell.angle_beta   90.00
_cell.angle_gamma   90.00
#
_symmetry.space_group_name_H-M   'P 1'
#
loop_
_entity.id
_entity.type
_entity.pdbx_description
1 polymer ?
#
loop_
_entity_poly.entity_id
_entity_poly.type
_entity_poly.pdbx_seq_one_letter_code
_entity_poly.pdbx_strand_id
1 'polypeptide(L)'
;MEPGVFKDLKRYFKAGGTPEQVVVLLSENYTALAQTVNLFAEWLIFTGVNPTEVQQMVEDHLKRLILKHFDPKKADMIFTEGEGTPAWLESMIQHRTWRVLFYKLAETYPDCLMLNFTIKLISDAGHQGEIGSVSTACHEIGVFSKVLQTSFNQLLEGGEEAIIQHIDEFSVCLSLLDNIFIICDVLSEL
;
A
#
# COMPACT_ATOMS: atom_id res chain seq x y z
N MET A 1 5.79 -1.99 21.99
CA MET A 1 6.17 -0.64 22.45
C MET A 1 5.71 0.36 21.40
N GLU A 2 5.28 1.55 21.82
CA GLU A 2 4.82 2.58 20.89
C GLU A 2 5.95 3.04 19.94
N PRO A 3 5.65 3.34 18.66
CA PRO A 3 6.64 3.85 17.73
C PRO A 3 7.26 5.15 18.25
N GLY A 4 8.59 5.30 18.18
CA GLY A 4 9.28 6.53 18.58
C GLY A 4 9.79 6.58 20.03
N VAL A 5 9.36 5.66 20.91
CA VAL A 5 9.81 5.60 22.32
C VAL A 5 11.32 5.68 22.47
N PHE A 6 12.10 5.01 21.62
CA PHE A 6 13.56 5.05 21.70
C PHE A 6 14.16 6.41 21.34
N LYS A 7 13.54 7.16 20.42
CA LYS A 7 13.97 8.52 20.05
C LYS A 7 13.70 9.49 21.21
N ASP A 8 12.54 9.36 21.83
CA ASP A 8 12.13 10.19 22.96
C ASP A 8 12.93 9.87 24.23
N LEU A 9 13.21 8.58 24.49
CA LEU A 9 14.13 8.15 25.54
C LEU A 9 15.53 8.75 25.36
N LYS A 10 16.09 8.68 24.14
CA LYS A 10 17.41 9.30 23.85
C LYS A 10 17.39 10.80 24.09
N ARG A 11 16.31 11.50 23.73
CA ARG A 11 16.16 12.95 23.96
C ARG A 11 16.03 13.27 25.46
N TYR A 12 15.26 12.48 26.18
CA TYR A 12 15.03 12.64 27.62
C TYR A 12 16.33 12.47 28.42
N PHE A 13 17.12 11.42 28.14
CA PHE A 13 18.41 11.22 28.79
C PHE A 13 19.44 12.29 28.41
N LYS A 14 19.44 12.78 27.16
CA LYS A 14 20.29 13.90 26.74
C LYS A 14 19.96 15.22 27.47
N ALA A 15 18.72 15.39 27.93
CA ALA A 15 18.28 16.55 28.70
C ALA A 15 18.54 16.41 30.22
N GLY A 16 19.18 15.34 30.67
CA GLY A 16 19.47 15.09 32.09
C GLY A 16 18.32 14.45 32.88
N GLY A 17 17.35 13.84 32.19
CA GLY A 17 16.23 13.15 32.84
C GLY A 17 16.65 11.85 33.57
N THR A 18 15.90 11.49 34.62
CA THR A 18 16.23 10.34 35.48
C THR A 18 15.54 9.04 35.02
N PRO A 19 16.20 7.87 35.10
CA PRO A 19 15.60 6.60 34.71
C PRO A 19 14.31 6.26 35.46
N GLU A 20 14.20 6.64 36.73
CA GLU A 20 13.03 6.33 37.55
C GLU A 20 11.80 7.09 37.06
N GLN A 21 11.96 8.38 36.76
CA GLN A 21 10.88 9.22 36.24
C GLN A 21 10.44 8.79 34.83
N VAL A 22 11.39 8.36 33.98
CA VAL A 22 11.03 7.91 32.63
C VAL A 22 10.23 6.62 32.66
N VAL A 23 10.51 5.71 33.59
CA VAL A 23 9.73 4.49 33.77
C VAL A 23 8.30 4.82 34.21
N VAL A 24 8.14 5.74 35.17
CA VAL A 24 6.80 6.19 35.61
C VAL A 24 6.04 6.82 34.44
N LEU A 25 6.66 7.77 33.74
CA LEU A 25 6.04 8.46 32.60
C LEU A 25 5.66 7.49 31.47
N LEU A 26 6.52 6.52 31.14
CA LEU A 26 6.19 5.50 30.15
C LEU A 26 5.07 4.58 30.62
N SER A 27 5.06 4.19 31.90
CA SER A 27 4.02 3.32 32.44
C SER A 27 2.65 3.99 32.52
N GLU A 28 2.60 5.28 32.87
CA GLU A 28 1.36 6.05 32.98
C GLU A 28 0.74 6.37 31.62
N ASN A 29 1.57 6.52 30.58
CA ASN A 29 1.12 6.92 29.24
C ASN A 29 1.08 5.76 28.24
N TYR A 30 1.45 4.55 28.65
CA TYR A 30 1.43 3.40 27.75
C TYR A 30 0.00 3.02 27.36
N THR A 31 -0.33 3.21 26.09
CA THR A 31 -1.63 2.79 25.56
C THR A 31 -1.45 1.48 24.81
N ALA A 32 -1.77 0.36 25.46
CA ALA A 32 -1.57 -0.99 24.95
C ALA A 32 -2.56 -1.39 23.83
N LEU A 33 -2.94 -0.48 22.94
CA LEU A 33 -4.06 -0.66 22.02
C LEU A 33 -3.87 -1.89 21.13
N ALA A 34 -2.70 -2.05 20.52
CA ALA A 34 -2.40 -3.20 19.66
C ALA A 34 -2.40 -4.53 20.45
N GLN A 35 -1.82 -4.54 21.64
CA GLN A 35 -1.80 -5.72 22.51
C GLN A 35 -3.20 -6.09 22.99
N THR A 36 -4.03 -5.09 23.27
CA THR A 36 -5.43 -5.27 23.68
C THR A 36 -6.26 -5.85 22.55
N VAL A 37 -6.07 -5.39 21.30
CA VAL A 37 -6.72 -5.97 20.12
C VAL A 37 -6.31 -7.44 19.93
N ASN A 38 -5.02 -7.77 20.09
CA ASN A 38 -4.56 -9.17 20.01
C ASN A 38 -5.21 -10.04 21.09
N LEU A 39 -5.30 -9.55 22.33
CA LEU A 39 -5.96 -10.27 23.43
C LEU A 39 -7.44 -10.51 23.13
N PHE A 40 -8.15 -9.51 22.59
CA PHE A 40 -9.54 -9.69 22.17
C PHE A 40 -9.66 -10.71 21.03
N ALA A 41 -8.75 -10.70 20.06
CA ALA A 41 -8.72 -11.69 18.98
C ALA A 41 -8.53 -13.11 19.53
N GLU A 42 -7.60 -13.30 20.47
CA GLU A 42 -7.39 -14.58 21.16
C GLU A 42 -8.63 -15.04 21.93
N TRP A 43 -9.32 -14.12 22.61
CA TRP A 43 -10.57 -14.44 23.33
C TRP A 43 -11.69 -14.85 22.38
N LEU A 44 -11.84 -14.16 21.24
CA LEU A 44 -12.83 -14.56 20.23
C LEU A 44 -12.56 -15.97 19.70
N ILE A 45 -11.30 -16.29 19.44
CA ILE A 45 -10.87 -17.63 19.04
C ILE A 45 -11.20 -18.65 20.15
N PHE A 46 -10.90 -18.31 21.40
CA PHE A 46 -11.20 -19.18 22.55
C PHE A 46 -12.70 -19.44 22.71
N THR A 47 -13.56 -18.47 22.42
CA THR A 47 -15.02 -18.63 22.45
C THR A 47 -15.59 -19.46 21.29
N GLY A 48 -14.74 -19.91 20.36
CA GLY A 48 -15.12 -20.80 19.26
C GLY A 48 -15.31 -20.11 17.91
N VAL A 49 -14.96 -18.83 17.77
CA VAL A 49 -14.93 -18.14 16.46
C VAL A 49 -13.74 -18.65 15.66
N ASN A 50 -13.93 -18.87 14.36
CA ASN A 50 -12.87 -19.35 13.49
C ASN A 50 -11.72 -18.31 13.44
N PRO A 51 -10.44 -18.70 13.66
CA PRO A 51 -9.30 -17.78 13.57
C PRO A 51 -9.23 -16.98 12.27
N THR A 52 -9.62 -17.58 11.14
CA THR A 52 -9.64 -16.89 9.85
C THR A 52 -10.69 -15.77 9.80
N GLU A 53 -11.85 -15.98 10.43
CA GLU A 53 -12.90 -14.96 10.53
C GLU A 53 -12.47 -13.81 11.44
N VAL A 54 -11.81 -14.12 12.55
CA VAL A 54 -11.26 -13.09 13.46
C VAL A 54 -10.20 -12.25 12.75
N GLN A 55 -9.28 -12.89 12.03
CA GLN A 55 -8.27 -12.18 11.24
C GLN A 55 -8.93 -11.26 10.20
N GLN A 56 -9.91 -11.78 9.45
CA GLN A 56 -10.62 -10.99 8.45
C GLN A 56 -11.38 -9.81 9.06
N MET A 57 -12.01 -10.00 10.23
CA MET A 57 -12.69 -8.94 10.96
C MET A 57 -11.74 -7.80 11.34
N VAL A 58 -10.54 -8.14 11.84
CA VAL A 58 -9.51 -7.15 12.20
C VAL A 58 -8.99 -6.44 10.95
N GLU A 59 -8.67 -7.18 9.88
CA GLU A 59 -8.21 -6.60 8.62
C GLU A 59 -9.26 -5.65 8.01
N ASP A 60 -10.53 -6.03 7.98
CA ASP A 60 -11.60 -5.22 7.42
C ASP A 60 -11.90 -3.99 8.27
N HIS A 61 -11.73 -4.07 9.60
CA HIS A 61 -11.82 -2.90 10.45
C HIS A 61 -10.64 -1.95 10.22
N LEU A 62 -9.41 -2.46 10.15
CA LEU A 62 -8.21 -1.67 9.87
C LEU A 62 -8.30 -0.97 8.51
N LYS A 63 -8.72 -1.68 7.45
CA LYS A 63 -8.95 -1.07 6.13
C LYS A 63 -9.90 0.11 6.21
N ARG A 64 -11.03 -0.03 6.93
CA ARG A 64 -12.01 1.06 7.10
C ARG A 64 -11.42 2.25 7.84
N LEU A 65 -10.64 2.01 8.89
CA LEU A 65 -9.97 3.09 9.62
C LEU A 65 -8.95 3.82 8.75
N ILE A 66 -8.14 3.08 7.99
CA ILE A 66 -7.18 3.67 7.06
C ILE A 66 -7.92 4.50 6.01
N LEU A 67 -8.91 3.94 5.31
CA LEU A 67 -9.68 4.69 4.30
C LEU A 67 -10.35 5.95 4.85
N LYS A 68 -10.80 5.93 6.11
CA LYS A 68 -11.50 7.06 6.72
C LYS A 68 -10.56 8.16 7.23
N HIS A 69 -9.37 7.80 7.69
CA HIS A 69 -8.46 8.69 8.40
C HIS A 69 -7.12 8.91 7.71
N PHE A 70 -6.95 8.37 6.49
CA PHE A 70 -5.75 8.57 5.70
C PHE A 70 -5.55 10.05 5.40
N ASP A 71 -4.34 10.53 5.66
CA ASP A 71 -3.92 11.90 5.38
C ASP A 71 -2.65 11.83 4.51
N PRO A 72 -2.73 12.18 3.21
CA PRO A 72 -1.61 12.04 2.29
C PRO A 72 -0.40 12.89 2.72
N LYS A 73 -0.62 14.06 3.34
CA LYS A 73 0.47 14.93 3.76
C LYS A 73 1.26 14.32 4.91
N LYS A 74 0.58 13.69 5.86
CA LYS A 74 1.23 12.98 6.98
C LYS A 74 1.97 11.74 6.49
N ALA A 75 1.37 11.00 5.55
CA ALA A 75 2.02 9.85 4.94
C ALA A 75 3.33 10.25 4.24
N ASP A 76 3.30 11.33 3.45
CA ASP A 76 4.48 11.84 2.74
C ASP A 76 5.53 12.41 3.70
N MET A 77 5.12 13.08 4.78
CA MET A 77 6.04 13.53 5.84
C MET A 77 6.75 12.35 6.50
N ILE A 78 6.02 11.29 6.88
CA ILE A 78 6.63 10.09 7.48
C ILE A 78 7.56 9.40 6.47
N PHE A 79 7.18 9.38 5.19
CA PHE A 79 7.99 8.77 4.14
C PHE A 79 9.28 9.55 3.85
N THR A 80 9.21 10.88 3.86
CA THR A 80 10.37 11.75 3.57
C THR A 80 11.31 11.94 4.76
N GLU A 81 10.79 11.90 6.00
CA GLU A 81 11.59 11.94 7.22
C GLU A 81 12.21 10.59 7.59
N GLY A 82 11.72 9.50 7.00
CA GLY A 82 12.22 8.14 7.22
C GLY A 82 13.58 7.90 6.54
N GLU A 83 14.45 7.13 7.20
CA GLU A 83 15.65 6.60 6.55
C GLU A 83 15.27 5.41 5.65
N GLY A 84 14.81 5.71 4.44
CA GLY A 84 14.50 4.72 3.40
C GLY A 84 13.08 4.14 3.48
N THR A 85 12.84 3.06 2.70
CA THR A 85 11.55 2.39 2.62
C THR A 85 11.17 1.79 3.98
N PRO A 86 9.97 2.10 4.51
CA PRO A 86 9.56 1.51 5.78
C PRO A 86 9.38 -0.02 5.68
N ALA A 87 10.00 -0.79 6.57
CA ALA A 87 9.92 -2.26 6.57
C ALA A 87 8.47 -2.81 6.70
N TRP A 88 7.58 -2.06 7.34
CA TRP A 88 6.17 -2.40 7.42
C TRP A 88 5.49 -2.34 6.04
N LEU A 89 5.94 -1.45 5.15
CA LEU A 89 5.38 -1.28 3.81
C LEU A 89 5.72 -2.49 2.94
N GLU A 90 6.98 -2.93 2.96
CA GLU A 90 7.42 -4.14 2.27
C GLU A 90 6.64 -5.39 2.73
N SER A 91 6.41 -5.49 4.05
CA SER A 91 5.63 -6.59 4.63
C SER A 91 4.16 -6.54 4.19
N MET A 92 3.56 -5.34 4.10
CA MET A 92 2.18 -5.18 3.67
C MET A 92 1.99 -5.54 2.19
N ILE A 93 2.92 -5.17 1.31
CA ILE A 93 2.85 -5.42 -0.14
C ILE A 93 2.76 -6.93 -0.48
N GLN A 94 3.34 -7.80 0.35
CA GLN A 94 3.29 -9.25 0.15
C GLN A 94 1.86 -9.80 0.16
N HIS A 95 0.93 -9.13 0.85
CA HIS A 95 -0.46 -9.58 0.94
C HIS A 95 -1.36 -8.83 -0.05
N ARG A 96 -2.06 -9.59 -0.91
CA ARG A 96 -3.02 -9.06 -1.90
C ARG A 96 -4.05 -8.11 -1.30
N THR A 97 -4.53 -8.43 -0.11
CA THR A 97 -5.49 -7.63 0.66
C THR A 97 -5.06 -6.17 0.85
N TRP A 98 -3.78 -5.94 1.16
CA TRP A 98 -3.24 -4.60 1.36
C TRP A 98 -2.87 -3.93 0.03
N ARG A 99 -2.45 -4.68 -0.99
CA ARG A 99 -2.24 -4.13 -2.35
C ARG A 99 -3.51 -3.48 -2.89
N VAL A 100 -4.65 -4.15 -2.76
CA VAL A 100 -5.97 -3.60 -3.16
C VAL A 100 -6.30 -2.32 -2.40
N LEU A 101 -5.96 -2.24 -1.11
CA LEU A 101 -6.13 -1.01 -0.32
C LEU A 101 -5.27 0.13 -0.87
N PHE A 102 -4.00 -0.14 -1.20
CA PHE A 102 -3.10 0.86 -1.77
C PHE A 102 -3.57 1.36 -3.13
N TYR A 103 -4.06 0.49 -4.01
CA TYR A 103 -4.66 0.90 -5.29
C TYR A 103 -5.80 1.89 -5.08
N LYS A 104 -6.76 1.55 -4.20
CA LYS A 104 -7.90 2.41 -3.89
C LYS A 104 -7.49 3.76 -3.30
N LEU A 105 -6.49 3.78 -2.43
CA LEU A 105 -5.95 5.02 -1.88
C LEU A 105 -5.26 5.85 -2.95
N ALA A 106 -4.49 5.22 -3.84
CA ALA A 106 -3.75 5.89 -4.89
C ALA A 106 -4.67 6.49 -5.97
N GLU A 107 -5.82 5.85 -6.26
CA GLU A 107 -6.90 6.44 -7.07
C GLU A 107 -7.51 7.68 -6.40
N THR A 108 -7.67 7.65 -5.08
CA THR A 108 -8.29 8.75 -4.32
C THR A 108 -7.31 9.93 -4.12
N TYR A 109 -6.01 9.63 -4.02
CA TYR A 109 -4.95 10.60 -3.72
C TYR A 109 -3.76 10.44 -4.68
N PRO A 110 -3.91 10.81 -5.97
CA PRO A 110 -2.89 10.60 -7.00
C PRO A 110 -1.59 11.41 -6.75
N ASP A 111 -1.68 12.52 -6.03
CA ASP A 111 -0.53 13.39 -5.73
C ASP A 111 0.32 12.92 -4.54
N CYS A 112 -0.08 11.84 -3.85
CA CYS A 112 0.65 11.35 -2.68
C CYS A 112 1.92 10.61 -3.09
N LEU A 113 3.08 11.12 -2.67
CA LEU A 113 4.38 10.56 -2.99
C LEU A 113 4.53 9.13 -2.47
N MET A 114 4.12 8.89 -1.22
CA MET A 114 4.22 7.58 -0.58
C MET A 114 3.41 6.52 -1.35
N LEU A 115 2.20 6.87 -1.80
CA LEU A 115 1.35 5.95 -2.56
C LEU A 115 1.95 5.65 -3.94
N ASN A 116 2.41 6.67 -4.67
CA ASN A 116 3.06 6.47 -5.97
C ASN A 116 4.30 5.57 -5.85
N PHE A 117 5.13 5.80 -4.84
CA PHE A 117 6.26 4.92 -4.55
C PHE A 117 5.82 3.50 -4.18
N THR A 118 4.73 3.36 -3.43
CA THR A 118 4.17 2.04 -3.08
C THR A 118 3.70 1.29 -4.32
N ILE A 119 3.03 1.94 -5.27
CA ILE A 119 2.63 1.33 -6.56
C ILE A 119 3.86 0.84 -7.32
N LYS A 120 4.92 1.64 -7.35
CA LYS A 120 6.20 1.24 -7.95
C LYS A 120 6.79 0.00 -7.30
N LEU A 121 6.85 -0.06 -5.96
CA LEU A 121 7.33 -1.23 -5.23
C LEU A 121 6.50 -2.48 -5.51
N ILE A 122 5.17 -2.33 -5.60
CA ILE A 122 4.27 -3.43 -5.96
C ILE A 122 4.58 -3.94 -7.38
N SER A 123 4.84 -3.03 -8.33
CA SER A 123 5.24 -3.37 -9.69
C SER A 123 6.63 -4.03 -9.72
N ASP A 124 7.60 -3.55 -8.95
CA ASP A 124 8.95 -4.12 -8.91
C ASP A 124 8.96 -5.50 -8.24
N ALA A 125 8.01 -5.77 -7.33
CA ALA A 125 7.80 -7.08 -6.72
C ALA A 125 7.15 -8.12 -7.67
N GLY A 126 6.79 -7.75 -8.90
CA GLY A 126 6.21 -8.67 -9.89
C GLY A 126 4.68 -8.73 -9.88
N HIS A 127 4.00 -7.86 -9.12
CA HIS A 127 2.53 -7.83 -9.04
C HIS A 127 1.89 -6.85 -10.04
N GLN A 128 2.59 -6.46 -11.11
CA GLN A 128 2.08 -5.51 -12.11
C GLN A 128 0.80 -5.95 -12.82
N GLY A 129 0.53 -7.25 -12.94
CA GLY A 129 -0.71 -7.75 -13.54
C GLY A 129 -1.97 -7.39 -12.74
N GLU A 130 -1.85 -7.09 -11.44
CA GLU A 130 -2.97 -6.65 -10.59
C GLU A 130 -3.27 -5.14 -10.74
N ILE A 131 -2.38 -4.39 -11.41
CA ILE A 131 -2.42 -2.94 -11.54
C ILE A 131 -3.26 -2.48 -12.76
N GLY A 132 -3.53 -3.38 -13.72
CA GLY A 132 -4.18 -3.06 -15.01
C GLY A 132 -5.58 -2.46 -14.95
N SER A 133 -6.25 -2.48 -13.80
CA SER A 133 -7.58 -1.87 -13.61
C SER A 133 -7.54 -0.44 -13.07
N VAL A 134 -6.37 0.06 -12.70
CA VAL A 134 -6.21 1.23 -11.85
C VAL A 134 -5.72 2.39 -12.70
N SER A 135 -6.51 3.46 -12.83
CA SER A 135 -6.12 4.66 -13.59
C SER A 135 -4.82 5.28 -13.07
N THR A 136 -4.45 4.99 -11.82
CA THR A 136 -3.22 5.45 -11.18
C THR A 136 -1.94 4.89 -11.82
N ALA A 137 -2.02 3.72 -12.48
CA ALA A 137 -0.89 3.17 -13.24
C ALA A 137 -0.42 4.10 -14.37
N CYS A 138 -1.35 4.89 -14.92
CA CYS A 138 -1.10 5.84 -16.00
C CYS A 138 -0.34 7.09 -15.54
N HIS A 139 -0.22 7.34 -14.24
CA HIS A 139 0.51 8.52 -13.72
C HIS A 139 2.03 8.30 -13.61
N GLU A 140 2.52 7.06 -13.53
CA GLU A 140 3.96 6.75 -13.60
C GLU A 140 4.29 5.93 -14.86
N ILE A 141 4.97 6.56 -15.83
CA ILE A 141 5.25 5.95 -17.15
C ILE A 141 5.99 4.60 -17.07
N GLY A 142 6.82 4.40 -16.04
CA GLY A 142 7.54 3.15 -15.81
C GLY A 142 6.63 1.99 -15.39
N VAL A 143 5.63 2.27 -14.53
CA VAL A 143 4.61 1.29 -14.14
C VAL A 143 3.68 1.01 -15.31
N PHE A 144 3.23 2.07 -16.00
CA PHE A 144 2.42 1.94 -17.20
C PHE A 144 3.07 1.06 -18.27
N SER A 145 4.36 1.27 -18.58
CA SER A 145 5.08 0.48 -19.58
C SER A 145 5.16 -1.01 -19.22
N LYS A 146 5.38 -1.35 -17.93
CA LYS A 146 5.40 -2.74 -17.46
C LYS A 146 4.01 -3.38 -17.50
N VAL A 147 2.97 -2.64 -17.13
CA VAL A 147 1.57 -3.10 -17.23
C VAL A 147 1.20 -3.35 -18.69
N LEU A 148 1.50 -2.40 -19.58
CA LEU A 148 1.24 -2.52 -21.02
C LEU A 148 1.99 -3.70 -21.64
N GLN A 149 3.27 -3.89 -21.31
CA GLN A 149 4.03 -5.07 -21.76
C GLN A 149 3.41 -6.38 -21.26
N THR A 150 2.94 -6.42 -20.02
CA THR A 150 2.29 -7.61 -19.47
C THR A 150 0.98 -7.91 -20.19
N SER A 151 0.13 -6.91 -20.38
CA SER A 151 -1.13 -7.04 -21.13
C SER A 151 -0.89 -7.43 -22.59
N PHE A 152 0.14 -6.87 -23.24
CA PHE A 152 0.51 -7.22 -24.60
C PHE A 152 1.02 -8.67 -24.72
N ASN A 153 1.83 -9.13 -23.76
CA ASN A 153 2.28 -10.51 -23.71
C ASN A 153 1.10 -11.47 -23.45
N GLN A 154 0.15 -11.11 -22.58
CA GLN A 154 -1.07 -11.89 -22.36
C GLN A 154 -1.96 -11.98 -23.61
N LEU A 155 -2.06 -10.88 -24.37
CA LEU A 155 -2.73 -10.84 -25.66
C LEU A 155 -2.06 -11.74 -26.70
N LEU A 156 -0.74 -11.72 -26.78
CA LEU A 156 0.04 -12.52 -27.72
C LEU A 156 0.03 -14.02 -27.38
N GLU A 157 0.12 -14.36 -26.10
CA GLU A 157 0.18 -15.76 -25.64
C GLU A 157 -1.21 -16.42 -25.55
N GLY A 158 -2.27 -15.63 -25.35
CA GLY A 158 -3.63 -16.14 -25.11
C GLY A 158 -4.49 -16.38 -26.36
N GLY A 159 -4.02 -16.03 -27.56
CA GLY A 159 -4.75 -16.25 -28.81
C GLY A 159 -6.04 -15.41 -28.96
N GLU A 160 -6.87 -15.71 -29.96
CA GLU A 160 -8.07 -14.92 -30.31
C GLU A 160 -9.10 -14.79 -29.16
N GLU A 161 -9.21 -15.78 -28.27
CA GLU A 161 -10.14 -15.73 -27.12
C GLU A 161 -9.68 -14.74 -26.03
N ALA A 162 -8.37 -14.65 -25.77
CA ALA A 162 -7.81 -13.68 -24.83
C ALA A 162 -7.86 -12.26 -25.39
N ILE A 163 -7.78 -12.10 -26.71
CA ILE A 163 -7.96 -10.80 -27.37
C ILE A 163 -9.34 -10.25 -27.08
N ILE A 164 -10.40 -11.04 -27.25
CA ILE A 164 -11.77 -10.56 -27.02
C ILE A 164 -12.02 -10.22 -25.54
N GLN A 165 -11.39 -10.94 -24.60
CA GLN A 165 -11.56 -10.68 -23.17
C GLN A 165 -10.77 -9.48 -22.65
N HIS A 166 -9.54 -9.27 -23.13
CA HIS A 166 -8.63 -8.26 -22.57
C HIS A 166 -8.52 -6.99 -23.41
N ILE A 167 -9.13 -6.92 -24.59
CA ILE A 167 -9.07 -5.72 -25.46
C ILE A 167 -9.79 -4.52 -24.85
N ASP A 168 -10.85 -4.73 -24.07
CA ASP A 168 -11.57 -3.65 -23.38
C ASP A 168 -10.72 -3.04 -22.27
N GLU A 169 -10.05 -3.87 -21.46
CA GLU A 169 -9.08 -3.42 -20.44
C GLU A 169 -7.90 -2.67 -21.09
N PHE A 170 -7.40 -3.18 -22.22
CA PHE A 170 -6.35 -2.54 -23.01
C PHE A 170 -6.79 -1.19 -23.59
N SER A 171 -8.03 -1.11 -24.10
CA SER A 171 -8.61 0.12 -24.65
C SER A 171 -8.79 1.19 -23.56
N VAL A 172 -9.22 0.78 -22.35
CA VAL A 172 -9.33 1.69 -21.20
C VAL A 172 -7.94 2.24 -20.81
N CYS A 173 -6.91 1.40 -20.72
CA CYS A 173 -5.53 1.83 -20.46
C CYS A 173 -5.02 2.85 -21.50
N LEU A 174 -5.35 2.66 -22.78
CA LEU A 174 -4.97 3.58 -23.86
C LEU A 174 -5.77 4.89 -23.82
N SER A 175 -7.07 4.81 -23.49
CA SER A 175 -7.96 5.98 -23.44
C SER A 175 -7.62 6.95 -22.30
N LEU A 176 -7.00 6.47 -21.22
CA LEU A 176 -6.53 7.29 -20.10
C LEU A 176 -5.34 8.20 -20.46
N LEU A 177 -4.73 7.98 -21.62
CA LEU A 177 -3.62 8.75 -22.15
C LEU A 177 -4.07 9.47 -23.42
N ASP A 178 -4.83 10.56 -23.26
CA ASP A 178 -5.18 11.51 -24.34
C ASP A 178 -3.95 12.00 -25.15
N ASN A 179 -2.72 11.75 -24.67
CA ASN A 179 -1.46 12.13 -25.31
C ASN A 179 -0.66 10.96 -25.96
N ILE A 180 -1.20 9.73 -26.00
CA ILE A 180 -0.51 8.54 -26.58
C ILE A 180 -1.00 8.16 -27.97
N PHE A 181 -1.98 8.84 -28.57
CA PHE A 181 -2.25 8.66 -30.00
C PHE A 181 -0.96 8.85 -30.84
N ILE A 182 -0.08 9.76 -30.39
CA ILE A 182 1.23 10.01 -31.01
C ILE A 182 2.18 8.82 -30.82
N ILE A 183 2.19 8.15 -29.66
CA ILE A 183 3.13 7.03 -29.41
C ILE A 183 2.64 5.75 -30.10
N CYS A 184 1.34 5.51 -30.16
CA CYS A 184 0.77 4.40 -30.92
C CYS A 184 0.91 4.59 -32.44
N ASP A 185 0.74 5.80 -32.98
CA ASP A 185 1.05 6.09 -34.39
C ASP A 185 2.53 5.81 -34.69
N VAL A 186 3.45 6.32 -33.85
CA VAL A 186 4.90 6.14 -34.03
C VAL A 186 5.32 4.67 -33.90
N LEU A 187 4.64 3.87 -33.07
CA LEU A 187 4.90 2.42 -32.98
C LEU A 187 4.27 1.62 -34.11
N SER A 188 3.24 2.13 -34.79
CA SER A 188 2.63 1.48 -35.96
C SER A 188 3.40 1.74 -37.27
N GLU A 189 4.25 2.78 -37.29
CA GLU A 189 5.12 3.13 -38.42
C GLU A 189 6.52 2.45 -38.38
N LEU A 190 6.80 1.63 -37.35
CA LEU A 190 8.01 0.80 -37.22
C LEU A 190 7.72 -0.66 -37.56
#